data_AF-A0A6M1RGF6-F1
#
_entry.id   AF-A0A6M1RGF6-F1
#
_cell.length_a   1.000
_cell.length_b   1.000
_cell.length_c   1.000
_cell.angle_alpha   90.00
_cell.angle_beta   90.00
_cell.angle_gamma   90.00
#
_symmetry.space_group_name_H-M   'P 1'
#
loop_
_entity.id
_entity.type
_entity.pdbx_description
1 polymer ?
#
loop_
_entity_poly.entity_id
_entity_poly.type
_entity_poly.pdbx_seq_one_letter_code
_entity_poly.pdbx_strand_id
1 'polypeptide(L)'
;MDSQLYIVINANFPLGQIISKRLAQKGNTVVYLADNEQDGYAIAADEPRVRYRYCQPFNRIMIADEFDWATSNVASVDGVVVLVSESTIDQLKMPLDETYFASLRANTSGTVDELTLTYVIVPDKSEDASDALKALHLKLCQLAHSNKSVHKGLKVNHVVIGGDQYTQGSKCADVATDASDLIHYLCSEHAKAVRHQAFYFGDLIDK
;
A
#
# COMPACT_ATOMS: atom_id res chain seq x y z
N MET A 1 -0.57 0.40 -23.07
CA MET A 1 -0.50 0.80 -21.64
C MET A 1 0.93 0.54 -21.22
N ASP A 2 1.63 1.57 -20.77
CA ASP A 2 2.96 1.42 -20.22
C ASP A 2 2.87 0.67 -18.89
N SER A 3 3.69 -0.37 -18.73
CA SER A 3 3.71 -1.19 -17.52
C SER A 3 4.25 -0.37 -16.36
N GLN A 4 3.47 -0.22 -15.29
CA GLN A 4 3.92 0.46 -14.07
C GLN A 4 4.65 -0.53 -13.13
N LEU A 5 5.56 -0.02 -12.31
CA LEU A 5 6.22 -0.76 -11.25
C LEU A 5 5.67 -0.38 -9.87
N TYR A 6 5.19 -1.39 -9.16
CA TYR A 6 4.72 -1.28 -7.78
C TYR A 6 5.68 -1.96 -6.81
N ILE A 7 5.91 -1.34 -5.66
CA ILE A 7 6.46 -2.02 -4.49
C ILE A 7 5.33 -2.25 -3.50
N VAL A 8 5.10 -3.50 -3.10
CA VAL A 8 4.09 -3.87 -2.10
C VAL A 8 4.79 -4.37 -0.85
N ILE A 9 4.74 -3.58 0.23
CA ILE A 9 5.26 -3.92 1.56
C ILE A 9 4.13 -4.60 2.34
N ASN A 10 4.22 -5.92 2.48
CA ASN A 10 3.20 -6.71 3.15
C ASN A 10 3.60 -7.04 4.58
N ALA A 11 2.87 -6.52 5.55
CA ALA A 11 2.99 -6.92 6.95
C ALA A 11 2.25 -8.25 7.24
N ASN A 12 2.52 -9.27 6.42
CA ASN A 12 1.96 -10.62 6.53
C ASN A 12 0.43 -10.71 6.47
N PHE A 13 -0.19 -9.83 5.70
CA PHE A 13 -1.62 -9.91 5.43
C PHE A 13 -1.88 -10.73 4.16
N PRO A 14 -2.83 -11.69 4.17
CA PRO A 14 -3.24 -12.41 2.96
C PRO A 14 -3.67 -11.45 1.84
N LEU A 15 -4.28 -10.33 2.22
CA LEU A 15 -4.71 -9.26 1.33
C LEU A 15 -3.55 -8.74 0.45
N GLY A 16 -2.33 -8.65 0.99
CA GLY A 16 -1.18 -8.13 0.25
C GLY A 16 -0.76 -9.02 -0.91
N GLN A 17 -0.90 -10.33 -0.77
CA GLN A 17 -0.66 -11.28 -1.85
C GLN A 17 -1.70 -11.10 -2.96
N ILE A 18 -2.97 -11.01 -2.61
CA ILE A 18 -4.05 -10.88 -3.60
C ILE A 18 -3.94 -9.54 -4.34
N ILE A 19 -3.71 -8.43 -3.63
CA ILE A 19 -3.49 -7.11 -4.25
C ILE A 19 -2.31 -7.17 -5.22
N SER A 20 -1.19 -7.78 -4.82
CA SER A 20 -0.01 -7.93 -5.68
C SER A 20 -0.34 -8.72 -6.95
N LYS A 21 -1.07 -9.83 -6.80
CA LYS A 21 -1.53 -10.67 -7.92
C LYS A 21 -2.42 -9.87 -8.89
N ARG A 22 -3.39 -9.12 -8.36
CA ARG A 22 -4.32 -8.31 -9.17
C ARG A 22 -3.62 -7.16 -9.89
N LEU A 23 -2.69 -6.47 -9.23
CA LEU A 23 -1.88 -5.43 -9.87
C LEU A 23 -1.05 -6.02 -11.02
N ALA A 24 -0.43 -7.18 -10.83
CA ALA A 24 0.32 -7.89 -11.87
C ALA A 24 -0.57 -8.30 -13.06
N GLN A 25 -1.78 -8.80 -12.80
CA GLN A 25 -2.77 -9.19 -13.82
C GLN A 25 -3.26 -8.02 -14.68
N LYS A 26 -3.17 -6.78 -14.17
CA LYS A 26 -3.42 -5.55 -14.93
C LYS A 26 -2.26 -5.17 -15.86
N GLY A 27 -1.22 -6.00 -15.97
CA GLY A 27 -0.08 -5.78 -16.85
C GLY A 27 1.08 -5.03 -16.19
N ASN A 28 1.04 -4.83 -14.88
CA ASN A 28 2.09 -4.15 -14.12
C ASN A 28 3.18 -5.12 -13.65
N THR A 29 4.33 -4.60 -13.23
CA THR A 29 5.35 -5.36 -12.51
C THR A 29 5.22 -5.06 -11.02
N VAL A 30 5.33 -6.07 -10.18
CA VAL A 30 5.18 -5.91 -8.73
C VAL A 30 6.41 -6.49 -8.03
N VAL A 31 7.07 -5.70 -7.20
CA VAL A 31 8.05 -6.17 -6.23
C VAL A 31 7.33 -6.37 -4.91
N TYR A 32 7.18 -7.63 -4.50
CA TYR A 32 6.47 -8.04 -3.31
C TYR A 32 7.47 -8.26 -2.16
N LEU A 33 7.36 -7.42 -1.13
CA LEU A 33 8.23 -7.39 0.04
C LEU A 33 7.50 -8.03 1.23
N ALA A 34 8.00 -9.17 1.71
CA ALA A 34 7.47 -9.88 2.88
C ALA A 34 8.59 -10.68 3.57
N ASP A 35 8.39 -11.07 4.83
CA ASP A 35 9.33 -11.91 5.58
C ASP A 35 8.90 -13.39 5.66
N ASN A 36 7.72 -13.74 5.15
CA ASN A 36 7.32 -15.13 4.92
C ASN A 36 7.80 -15.60 3.53
N GLU A 37 8.90 -16.35 3.52
CA GLU A 37 9.49 -16.90 2.29
C GLU A 37 8.57 -17.89 1.57
N GLN A 38 7.86 -18.74 2.30
CA GLN A 38 6.99 -19.74 1.69
C GLN A 38 5.88 -19.08 0.87
N ASP A 39 5.21 -18.10 1.48
CA ASP A 39 4.17 -17.32 0.81
C ASP A 39 4.73 -16.47 -0.33
N GLY A 40 5.91 -15.87 -0.11
CA GLY A 40 6.60 -15.06 -1.10
C GLY A 40 6.98 -15.84 -2.37
N TYR A 41 7.55 -17.03 -2.22
CA TYR A 41 7.87 -17.88 -3.37
C TYR A 41 6.62 -18.45 -4.03
N ALA A 42 5.56 -18.74 -3.26
CA ALA A 42 4.30 -19.23 -3.82
C ALA A 42 3.68 -18.19 -4.77
N ILE A 43 3.59 -16.91 -4.37
CA ILE A 43 3.03 -15.88 -5.26
C ILE A 43 3.92 -15.61 -6.49
N ALA A 44 5.24 -15.63 -6.34
CA ALA A 44 6.15 -15.41 -7.46
C ALA A 44 6.13 -16.56 -8.48
N ALA A 45 5.85 -17.79 -8.03
CA ALA A 45 5.63 -18.94 -8.91
C ALA A 45 4.28 -18.84 -9.65
N ASP A 46 3.25 -18.34 -8.95
CA ASP A 46 1.89 -18.16 -9.47
C ASP A 46 1.78 -17.03 -10.50
N GLU A 47 2.46 -15.91 -10.29
CA GLU A 47 2.45 -14.78 -11.24
C GLU A 47 3.86 -14.32 -11.66
N PRO A 48 4.26 -14.55 -12.92
CA PRO A 48 5.60 -14.20 -13.42
C PRO A 48 5.97 -12.72 -13.35
N ARG A 49 4.98 -11.84 -13.22
CA ARG A 49 5.17 -10.38 -13.08
C ARG A 49 5.39 -9.95 -11.63
N VAL A 50 5.21 -10.85 -10.67
CA VAL A 50 5.50 -10.64 -9.25
C VAL A 50 6.91 -11.12 -8.95
N ARG A 51 7.73 -10.23 -8.39
CA ARG A 51 9.10 -10.50 -7.94
C ARG A 51 9.10 -10.45 -6.42
N TYR A 52 9.17 -11.61 -5.78
CA TYR A 52 9.34 -11.69 -4.33
C TYR A 52 10.75 -11.30 -3.91
N ARG A 53 10.84 -10.50 -2.83
CA ARG A 53 12.10 -10.17 -2.16
C ARG A 53 11.86 -10.27 -0.65
N TYR A 54 12.72 -11.01 0.03
CA TYR A 54 12.66 -11.12 1.48
C TYR A 54 12.91 -9.75 2.12
N CYS A 55 11.96 -9.27 2.91
CA CYS A 55 12.06 -7.98 3.56
C CYS A 55 11.20 -7.93 4.82
N GLN A 56 11.81 -7.50 5.93
CA GLN A 56 11.06 -7.22 7.15
C GLN A 56 10.21 -5.94 6.97
N PRO A 57 8.88 -5.98 7.16
CA PRO A 57 7.96 -4.88 6.81
C PRO A 57 8.22 -3.55 7.50
N PHE A 58 8.95 -3.57 8.61
CA PHE A 58 9.27 -2.39 9.44
C PHE A 58 10.76 -2.01 9.37
N ASN A 59 11.58 -2.75 8.62
CA ASN A 59 13.03 -2.53 8.54
C ASN A 59 13.36 -1.52 7.43
N ARG A 60 13.53 -0.26 7.82
CA ARG A 60 13.84 0.86 6.91
C ARG A 60 15.08 0.63 6.04
N ILE A 61 16.09 -0.09 6.53
CA ILE A 61 17.33 -0.32 5.78
C ILE A 61 17.05 -1.31 4.65
N MET A 62 16.45 -2.46 4.98
CA MET A 62 16.08 -3.46 3.98
C MET A 62 15.15 -2.88 2.91
N ILE A 63 14.15 -2.09 3.32
CA ILE A 63 13.21 -1.49 2.37
C ILE A 63 13.90 -0.49 1.44
N ALA A 64 14.90 0.25 1.93
CA ALA A 64 15.68 1.17 1.11
C ALA A 64 16.52 0.41 0.08
N ASP A 65 17.22 -0.65 0.54
CA ASP A 65 18.03 -1.50 -0.34
C ASP A 65 17.17 -2.13 -1.45
N GLU A 66 15.95 -2.57 -1.11
CA GLU A 66 15.02 -3.14 -2.08
C GLU A 66 14.42 -2.10 -3.03
N PHE A 67 14.20 -0.87 -2.57
CA PHE A 67 13.77 0.25 -3.41
C PHE A 67 14.86 0.61 -4.43
N ASP A 68 16.12 0.70 -4.00
CA ASP A 68 17.27 0.97 -4.85
C ASP A 68 17.51 -0.17 -5.84
N TRP A 69 17.35 -1.42 -5.41
CA TRP A 69 17.42 -2.57 -6.29
C TRP A 69 16.34 -2.53 -7.37
N ALA A 70 15.08 -2.27 -6.98
CA ALA A 70 13.95 -2.23 -7.91
C ALA A 70 14.13 -1.13 -8.97
N THR A 71 14.55 0.06 -8.55
CA THR A 71 14.81 1.18 -9.45
C THR A 71 15.99 0.95 -10.40
N SER A 72 17.03 0.25 -9.92
CA SER A 72 18.22 -0.05 -10.72
C SER A 72 18.05 -1.23 -11.68
N ASN A 73 17.20 -2.20 -11.35
CA ASN A 73 17.14 -3.49 -12.06
C ASN A 73 15.80 -3.77 -12.77
N VAL A 74 14.74 -3.03 -12.44
CA VAL A 74 13.39 -3.30 -12.96
C VAL A 74 12.88 -2.11 -13.76
N ALA A 75 12.53 -1.01 -13.10
CA ALA A 75 12.04 0.24 -13.70
C ALA A 75 11.95 1.33 -12.61
N SER A 76 11.65 2.57 -12.98
CA SER A 76 11.28 3.59 -11.98
C SER A 76 10.02 3.16 -11.21
N VAL A 77 9.99 3.38 -9.89
CA VAL A 77 8.84 2.99 -9.05
C VAL A 77 7.72 4.01 -9.21
N ASP A 78 6.56 3.55 -9.66
CA ASP A 78 5.36 4.38 -9.85
C ASP A 78 4.51 4.46 -8.58
N GLY A 79 4.46 3.37 -7.83
CA GLY A 79 3.60 3.25 -6.65
C GLY A 79 4.20 2.39 -5.55
N VAL A 80 4.02 2.83 -4.30
CA VAL A 80 4.28 2.03 -3.10
C VAL A 80 2.96 1.74 -2.39
N VAL A 81 2.73 0.47 -2.09
CA VAL A 81 1.57 0.00 -1.32
C VAL A 81 2.09 -0.56 0.00
N VAL A 82 1.59 -0.05 1.12
CA VAL A 82 2.00 -0.51 2.45
C VAL A 82 0.79 -1.06 3.17
N LEU A 83 0.80 -2.35 3.48
CA LEU A 83 -0.26 -2.98 4.27
C LEU A 83 0.04 -2.85 5.75
N VAL A 84 -0.93 -2.35 6.52
CA VAL A 84 -0.76 -2.03 7.94
C VAL A 84 -2.03 -2.37 8.73
N SER A 85 -1.90 -2.74 10.00
CA SER A 85 -3.04 -2.85 10.91
C SER A 85 -3.46 -1.48 11.43
N GLU A 86 -4.72 -1.32 11.78
CA GLU A 86 -5.28 -0.11 12.39
C GLU A 86 -4.48 0.36 13.62
N SER A 87 -4.09 -0.55 14.51
CA SER A 87 -3.26 -0.30 15.70
C SER A 87 -1.94 0.38 15.41
N THR A 88 -1.37 0.19 14.22
CA THR A 88 -0.09 0.83 13.86
C THR A 88 -0.25 2.30 13.47
N ILE A 89 -1.49 2.78 13.30
CA ILE A 89 -1.80 4.19 13.03
C ILE A 89 -1.71 5.00 14.33
N ASP A 90 -1.90 4.37 15.48
CA ASP A 90 -1.67 4.94 16.82
C ASP A 90 -0.25 5.34 17.12
N GLN A 91 0.69 4.76 16.41
CA GLN A 91 2.04 5.25 16.35
C GLN A 91 2.04 6.44 15.40
N LEU A 92 2.36 7.64 15.90
CA LEU A 92 2.45 8.93 15.18
C LEU A 92 3.27 8.91 13.87
N LYS A 93 3.92 7.78 13.60
CA LYS A 93 4.50 7.39 12.33
C LYS A 93 3.82 6.07 11.99
N MET A 94 2.94 6.08 10.97
CA MET A 94 2.70 4.86 10.19
C MET A 94 4.06 4.17 10.00
N PRO A 95 4.13 2.83 10.03
CA PRO A 95 5.36 2.11 10.34
C PRO A 95 6.61 2.57 9.58
N LEU A 96 6.37 3.12 8.38
CA LEU A 96 7.30 3.98 7.65
C LEU A 96 6.65 5.35 7.44
N ASP A 97 7.29 6.40 7.94
CA ASP A 97 6.80 7.77 7.82
C ASP A 97 6.87 8.26 6.36
N GLU A 98 5.98 9.19 5.99
CA GLU A 98 5.96 9.77 4.64
C GLU A 98 7.32 10.44 4.30
N THR A 99 8.01 11.00 5.30
CA THR A 99 9.39 11.54 5.17
C THR A 99 10.38 10.53 4.62
N TYR A 100 10.28 9.27 5.05
CA TYR A 100 11.18 8.21 4.63
C TYR A 100 11.01 7.92 3.14
N PHE A 101 9.78 7.73 2.66
CA PHE A 101 9.54 7.50 1.22
C PHE A 101 9.88 8.73 0.37
N ALA A 102 9.70 9.94 0.91
CA ALA A 102 10.15 11.16 0.23
C ALA A 102 11.67 11.17 0.06
N SER A 103 12.42 10.69 1.06
CA SER A 103 13.89 10.59 0.98
C SER A 103 14.37 9.54 -0.01
N LEU A 104 13.69 8.40 -0.12
CA LEU A 104 14.01 7.36 -1.12
C LEU A 104 13.83 7.89 -2.54
N ARG A 105 12.76 8.67 -2.79
CA ARG A 105 12.53 9.30 -4.09
C ARG A 105 13.59 10.34 -4.42
N ALA A 106 13.99 11.18 -3.46
CA ALA A 106 14.98 12.24 -3.72
C ALA A 106 16.33 11.71 -4.27
N ASN A 107 16.64 10.44 -3.97
CA ASN A 107 17.85 9.78 -4.43
C ASN A 107 17.73 9.15 -5.83
N THR A 108 16.52 9.10 -6.42
CA THR A 108 16.28 8.48 -7.72
C THR A 108 16.02 9.53 -8.80
N SER A 109 16.84 9.53 -9.85
CA SER A 109 16.89 10.53 -10.93
C SER A 109 15.73 10.45 -11.95
N GLY A 110 14.58 9.91 -11.54
CA GLY A 110 13.46 9.56 -12.43
C GLY A 110 12.58 10.73 -12.86
N THR A 111 11.98 10.58 -14.05
CA THR A 111 11.08 11.53 -14.74
C THR A 111 9.66 11.61 -14.16
N VAL A 112 9.32 10.80 -13.15
CA VAL A 112 7.98 10.79 -12.53
C VAL A 112 7.87 11.96 -11.57
N ASP A 113 6.94 12.88 -11.80
CA ASP A 113 6.76 14.13 -11.01
C ASP A 113 6.38 13.87 -9.55
N GLU A 114 5.69 12.76 -9.24
CA GLU A 114 5.24 12.38 -7.88
C GLU A 114 5.16 10.86 -7.68
N LEU A 115 5.68 10.36 -6.56
CA LEU A 115 5.52 8.96 -6.16
C LEU A 115 4.19 8.77 -5.43
N THR A 116 3.37 7.82 -5.87
CA THR A 116 2.11 7.50 -5.20
C THR A 116 2.36 6.52 -4.05
N LEU A 117 1.98 6.89 -2.84
CA LEU A 117 2.05 6.06 -1.64
C LEU A 117 0.64 5.75 -1.18
N THR A 118 0.29 4.47 -1.08
CA THR A 118 -1.02 4.02 -0.62
C THR A 118 -0.88 3.13 0.61
N TYR A 119 -1.43 3.58 1.74
CA TYR A 119 -1.55 2.75 2.93
C TYR A 119 -2.85 1.97 2.88
N VAL A 120 -2.77 0.64 2.86
CA VAL A 120 -3.92 -0.25 2.96
C VAL A 120 -4.04 -0.66 4.43
N ILE A 121 -5.08 -0.16 5.08
CA ILE A 121 -5.33 -0.30 6.51
C ILE A 121 -6.35 -1.40 6.72
N VAL A 122 -5.97 -2.42 7.49
CA VAL A 122 -6.88 -3.50 7.91
C VAL A 122 -7.24 -3.34 9.39
N PRO A 123 -8.49 -3.64 9.78
CA PRO A 123 -8.94 -3.44 11.15
C PRO A 123 -8.33 -4.49 12.06
N ASP A 124 -7.99 -4.08 13.28
CA ASP A 124 -7.75 -5.06 14.34
C ASP A 124 -9.09 -5.72 14.69
N LYS A 125 -9.07 -6.98 15.15
CA LYS A 125 -10.26 -7.84 15.40
C LYS A 125 -11.22 -7.34 16.50
N SER A 126 -11.36 -6.03 16.70
CA SER A 126 -12.07 -5.41 17.82
C SER A 126 -13.59 -5.43 17.62
N GLU A 127 -14.30 -5.84 18.66
CA GLU A 127 -15.77 -5.96 18.74
C GLU A 127 -16.51 -4.61 18.68
N ASP A 128 -15.82 -3.46 18.78
CA ASP A 128 -16.38 -2.10 18.72
C ASP A 128 -16.00 -1.35 17.42
N ALA A 129 -16.28 -1.97 16.27
CA ALA A 129 -15.84 -1.50 14.95
C ALA A 129 -16.33 -0.09 14.54
N SER A 130 -17.47 0.40 15.06
CA SER A 130 -18.04 1.71 14.66
C SER A 130 -17.30 2.90 15.26
N ASP A 131 -16.97 2.85 16.56
CA ASP A 131 -16.25 3.95 17.21
C ASP A 131 -14.77 3.95 16.82
N ALA A 132 -14.19 2.76 16.58
CA ALA A 132 -12.86 2.60 16.02
C ALA A 132 -12.74 3.26 14.63
N LEU A 133 -13.66 2.98 13.70
CA LEU A 133 -13.63 3.58 12.36
C LEU A 133 -13.76 5.11 12.38
N LYS A 134 -14.61 5.64 13.28
CA LYS A 134 -14.76 7.09 13.46
C LYS A 134 -13.47 7.71 13.98
N ALA A 135 -12.85 7.10 14.99
CA ALA A 135 -11.57 7.55 15.53
C ALA A 135 -10.47 7.51 14.46
N LEU A 136 -10.40 6.43 13.69
CA LEU A 136 -9.49 6.27 12.55
C LEU A 136 -9.70 7.35 11.49
N HIS A 137 -10.94 7.60 11.07
CA HIS A 137 -11.24 8.65 10.09
C HIS A 137 -10.80 10.03 10.59
N LEU A 138 -11.18 10.41 11.82
CA LEU A 138 -10.78 11.68 12.41
C LEU A 138 -9.25 11.82 12.46
N LYS A 139 -8.55 10.74 12.72
CA LYS A 139 -7.10 10.71 12.75
C LYS A 139 -6.46 10.87 11.38
N LEU A 140 -6.97 10.18 10.35
CA LEU A 140 -6.52 10.38 8.97
C LEU A 140 -6.75 11.84 8.52
N CYS A 141 -7.88 12.45 8.92
CA CYS A 141 -8.12 13.88 8.70
C CYS A 141 -7.09 14.77 9.43
N GLN A 142 -6.78 14.48 10.69
CA GLN A 142 -5.75 15.22 11.44
C GLN A 142 -4.37 15.13 10.77
N LEU A 143 -3.98 13.95 10.29
CA LEU A 143 -2.74 13.74 9.57
C LEU A 143 -2.71 14.55 8.26
N ALA A 144 -3.78 14.51 7.47
CA ALA A 144 -3.90 15.29 6.25
C ALA A 144 -3.80 16.81 6.49
N HIS A 145 -4.29 17.30 7.64
CA HIS A 145 -4.17 18.71 8.00
C HIS A 145 -2.80 19.11 8.56
N SER A 146 -2.09 18.19 9.19
CA SER A 146 -0.76 18.42 9.78
C SER A 146 0.35 18.47 8.72
N ASN A 147 0.18 17.76 7.60
CA ASN A 147 1.18 17.61 6.55
C ASN A 147 1.19 18.68 5.44
N LYS A 148 0.61 19.85 5.67
CA LYS A 148 0.43 20.92 4.64
C LYS A 148 1.70 21.47 3.97
N SER A 149 2.92 21.05 4.34
CA SER A 149 4.14 21.65 3.77
C SER A 149 5.37 20.75 3.52
N VAL A 150 5.36 19.45 3.86
CA VAL A 150 6.66 18.78 4.12
C VAL A 150 7.13 17.79 3.02
N HIS A 151 6.26 17.26 2.16
CA HIS A 151 6.67 16.17 1.23
C HIS A 151 6.40 16.53 -0.22
N LYS A 152 7.15 17.51 -0.76
CA LYS A 152 7.18 17.75 -2.20
C LYS A 152 7.46 16.44 -2.91
N GLY A 153 6.55 16.03 -3.79
CA GLY A 153 6.78 14.88 -4.62
C GLY A 153 6.20 13.54 -4.12
N LEU A 154 5.42 13.54 -3.04
CA LEU A 154 4.60 12.40 -2.67
C LEU A 154 3.12 12.69 -2.84
N LYS A 155 2.40 11.67 -3.30
CA LYS A 155 0.95 11.62 -3.32
C LYS A 155 0.50 10.49 -2.38
N VAL A 156 0.02 10.85 -1.20
CA VAL A 156 -0.37 9.87 -0.17
C VAL A 156 -1.87 9.60 -0.23
N ASN A 157 -2.29 8.34 -0.16
CA ASN A 157 -3.69 7.94 -0.07
C ASN A 157 -3.85 6.80 0.94
N HIS A 158 -5.06 6.64 1.45
CA HIS A 158 -5.42 5.63 2.43
C HIS A 158 -6.57 4.79 1.90
N VAL A 159 -6.46 3.47 2.02
CA VAL A 159 -7.51 2.52 1.69
C VAL A 159 -7.81 1.75 2.96
N VAL A 160 -8.97 2.00 3.56
CA VAL A 160 -9.41 1.38 4.80
C VAL A 160 -10.34 0.23 4.46
N ILE A 161 -9.99 -0.97 4.92
CA ILE A 161 -10.82 -2.16 4.80
C ILE A 161 -11.68 -2.30 6.05
N GLY A 162 -12.98 -2.47 5.88
CA GLY A 162 -13.95 -2.64 6.97
C GLY A 162 -14.18 -4.10 7.34
N GLY A 163 -14.29 -4.34 8.65
CA GLY A 163 -14.62 -5.65 9.23
C GLY A 163 -13.62 -6.78 8.90
N ASP A 164 -14.05 -8.02 9.09
CA ASP A 164 -13.22 -9.22 8.86
C ASP A 164 -13.12 -9.63 7.39
N GLN A 165 -13.55 -8.78 6.44
CA GLN A 165 -13.65 -9.14 5.02
C GLN A 165 -12.30 -9.58 4.43
N TYR A 166 -11.19 -9.03 4.93
CA TYR A 166 -9.82 -9.39 4.54
C TYR A 166 -9.38 -10.80 4.99
N THR A 167 -10.17 -11.49 5.83
CA THR A 167 -9.93 -12.87 6.27
C THR A 167 -10.92 -13.88 5.67
N GLN A 168 -11.98 -13.41 5.02
CA GLN A 168 -13.11 -14.23 4.57
C GLN A 168 -13.00 -14.63 3.09
N GLY A 169 -12.02 -15.48 2.74
CA GLY A 169 -11.95 -16.20 1.46
C GLY A 169 -12.36 -15.38 0.21
N SER A 170 -13.56 -15.61 -0.32
CA SER A 170 -14.08 -14.91 -1.51
C SER A 170 -14.26 -13.40 -1.31
N LYS A 171 -14.75 -12.96 -0.14
CA LYS A 171 -14.89 -11.52 0.16
C LYS A 171 -13.54 -10.81 0.23
N CYS A 172 -12.50 -11.50 0.69
CA CYS A 172 -11.15 -10.97 0.67
C CYS A 172 -10.67 -10.74 -0.77
N ALA A 173 -11.01 -11.66 -1.69
CA ALA A 173 -10.67 -11.52 -3.10
C ALA A 173 -11.41 -10.35 -3.78
N ASP A 174 -12.67 -10.13 -3.45
CA ASP A 174 -13.47 -9.01 -3.99
C ASP A 174 -12.89 -7.67 -3.53
N VAL A 175 -12.72 -7.50 -2.22
CA VAL A 175 -12.14 -6.28 -1.63
C VAL A 175 -10.71 -6.04 -2.11
N ALA A 176 -9.89 -7.08 -2.24
CA ALA A 176 -8.55 -6.95 -2.80
C ALA A 176 -8.57 -6.48 -4.26
N THR A 177 -9.57 -6.93 -5.03
CA THR A 177 -9.73 -6.51 -6.42
C THR A 177 -10.10 -5.04 -6.45
N ASP A 178 -11.13 -4.61 -5.72
CA ASP A 178 -11.54 -3.21 -5.64
C ASP A 178 -10.41 -2.29 -5.15
N ALA A 179 -9.67 -2.72 -4.12
CA ALA A 179 -8.49 -2.01 -3.62
C ALA A 179 -7.40 -1.92 -4.70
N SER A 180 -7.13 -3.01 -5.44
CA SER A 180 -6.12 -3.01 -6.51
C SER A 180 -6.51 -2.10 -7.68
N ASP A 181 -7.79 -2.04 -8.02
CA ASP A 181 -8.34 -1.19 -9.08
C ASP A 181 -8.19 0.27 -8.71
N LEU A 182 -8.54 0.62 -7.48
CA LEU A 182 -8.34 1.95 -6.93
C LEU A 182 -6.86 2.33 -6.87
N ILE A 183 -5.99 1.46 -6.34
CA ILE A 183 -4.54 1.70 -6.26
C ILE A 183 -3.98 1.97 -7.65
N HIS A 184 -4.37 1.17 -8.64
CA HIS A 184 -3.92 1.34 -10.03
C HIS A 184 -4.40 2.68 -10.60
N TYR A 185 -5.69 3.02 -10.40
CA TYR A 185 -6.22 4.32 -10.80
C TYR A 185 -5.49 5.49 -10.12
N LEU A 186 -5.20 5.40 -8.83
CA LEU A 186 -4.49 6.44 -8.09
C LEU A 186 -3.07 6.67 -8.60
N CYS A 187 -2.42 5.66 -9.17
CA CYS A 187 -1.10 5.78 -9.79
C CYS A 187 -1.15 6.23 -11.25
N SER A 188 -2.35 6.38 -11.83
CA SER A 188 -2.51 6.82 -13.22
C SER A 188 -2.43 8.35 -13.37
N GLU A 189 -2.17 8.80 -14.59
CA GLU A 189 -2.18 10.22 -14.93
C GLU A 189 -3.54 10.91 -14.73
N HIS A 190 -4.63 10.14 -14.69
CA HIS A 190 -5.98 10.68 -14.52
C HIS A 190 -6.26 11.10 -13.07
N ALA A 191 -5.51 10.58 -12.10
CA ALA A 191 -5.73 10.85 -10.68
C ALA A 191 -4.81 11.95 -10.11
N LYS A 192 -4.15 12.78 -10.94
CA LYS A 192 -3.15 13.79 -10.50
C LYS A 192 -3.62 14.69 -9.34
N ALA A 193 -4.91 15.02 -9.30
CA ALA A 193 -5.50 15.88 -8.27
C ALA A 193 -5.89 15.16 -6.96
N VAL A 194 -5.97 13.82 -6.97
CA VAL A 194 -6.41 13.04 -5.80
C VAL A 194 -5.22 12.90 -4.84
N ARG A 195 -5.28 13.55 -3.68
CA ARG A 195 -4.22 13.50 -2.66
C ARG A 195 -4.81 13.50 -1.26
N HIS A 196 -4.13 12.81 -0.34
CA HIS A 196 -4.49 12.67 1.07
C HIS A 196 -5.95 12.26 1.27
N GLN A 197 -6.48 11.42 0.38
CA GLN A 197 -7.83 10.88 0.48
C GLN A 197 -7.83 9.58 1.26
N ALA A 198 -8.94 9.32 1.94
CA ALA A 198 -9.25 8.03 2.56
C ALA A 198 -10.44 7.40 1.83
N PHE A 199 -10.25 6.18 1.35
CA PHE A 199 -11.27 5.37 0.69
C PHE A 199 -11.62 4.20 1.60
N TYR A 200 -12.90 3.84 1.64
CA TYR A 200 -13.42 2.84 2.56
C TYR A 200 -14.06 1.71 1.76
N PHE A 201 -13.62 0.48 1.99
CA PHE A 201 -14.19 -0.73 1.38
C PHE A 201 -14.76 -1.64 2.46
N GLY A 202 -15.89 -2.27 2.18
CA GLY A 202 -16.58 -3.18 3.09
C GLY A 202 -17.88 -2.60 3.64
N ASP A 203 -18.69 -3.47 4.25
CA ASP A 203 -20.00 -3.11 4.76
C ASP A 203 -19.81 -2.16 5.95
N LEU A 204 -20.29 -0.93 5.78
CA LEU A 204 -20.59 -0.02 6.90
C LEU A 204 -21.75 -0.64 7.66
N ILE A 205 -21.46 -1.58 8.56
CA ILE A 205 -22.35 -2.20 9.56
C ILE A 205 -23.82 -1.80 9.35
N ASP A 206 -24.55 -2.54 8.51
CA ASP A 206 -26.01 -2.50 8.58
C ASP A 206 -26.37 -3.10 9.94
N LYS A 207 -26.97 -2.27 10.79
CA LYS A 207 -27.50 -2.63 12.11
C LYS A 207 -28.59 -3.69 12.03
#